data_AF-A0A8K0Q1N8-F1
#
_entry.id   AF-A0A8K0Q1N8-F1
#
_cell.length_a   1.000
_cell.length_b   1.000
_cell.length_c   1.000
_cell.angle_alpha   90.00
_cell.angle_beta   90.00
_cell.angle_gamma   90.00
#
_symmetry.space_group_name_H-M   'P 1'
#
loop_
_entity.id
_entity.type
_entity.pdbx_description
1 polymer ?
#
loop_
_entity_poly.entity_id
_entity_poly.type
_entity_poly.pdbx_seq_one_letter_code
_entity_poly.pdbx_strand_id
1 'polypeptide(L)'
;MKQMFMKAAALFVLAVAGSAMPTNTVVDRSMSCRSTSDCDRECMTAMVTQILGSMVAHDPYSLPLAQFYKATENSHPAALGMMTSWRTITKAGPPSLLAIDTTNGTAYFALAISEGNDATEAVLRARIKVVNQQITELELFINRSRGDHGFTFSAAEVMANYEPLMSPAANRTKASRETLWALSESLFATSSNFSVTVADECLFTEAGGKVIDTGTYSNASSTPLGCVWPDNHPTDTNARVGLVIDEELGFVVTSGIIPGTVYPYANVSAFIPNSMSAPQEVQEAWMEVMEAQGNVTMLSPTGATGDTLEVLQYYNNELQAMQINVYLSGPNMTSPWL
;
A
#
# COMPACT_ATOMS: atom_id res chain seq x y z
N MET A 1 19.73 56.73 -20.38
CA MET A 1 19.39 55.29 -20.26
C MET A 1 19.24 55.01 -18.76
N LYS A 2 18.05 55.19 -18.17
CA LYS A 2 17.06 54.12 -17.81
C LYS A 2 17.77 52.88 -17.24
N GLN A 3 17.60 52.36 -16.02
CA GLN A 3 16.75 52.52 -14.81
C GLN A 3 17.58 51.87 -13.66
N MET A 4 17.76 52.42 -12.44
CA MET A 4 16.86 52.41 -11.27
C MET A 4 16.41 50.97 -10.91
N PHE A 5 16.78 50.36 -9.77
CA PHE A 5 16.21 50.64 -8.45
C PHE A 5 17.04 50.09 -7.27
N MET A 6 17.03 50.89 -6.20
CA MET A 6 17.48 50.63 -4.83
C MET A 6 16.28 50.22 -3.96
N LYS A 7 16.56 49.43 -2.91
CA LYS A 7 15.87 49.34 -1.60
C LYS A 7 14.43 48.80 -1.54
N ALA A 8 14.20 47.83 -0.64
CA ALA A 8 13.51 48.07 0.64
C ALA A 8 13.33 46.76 1.44
N ALA A 9 13.91 46.72 2.63
CA ALA A 9 13.46 45.85 3.71
C ALA A 9 12.28 46.55 4.41
N ALA A 10 11.16 45.86 4.55
CA ALA A 10 10.01 46.35 5.31
C ALA A 10 9.73 45.39 6.47
N LEU A 11 10.02 45.88 7.68
CA LEU A 11 9.46 45.36 8.93
C LEU A 11 7.94 45.48 8.88
N PHE A 12 7.23 44.41 9.25
CA PHE A 12 5.83 44.50 9.64
C PHE A 12 5.71 44.34 11.16
N VAL A 13 5.41 45.46 11.82
CA VAL A 13 4.96 45.55 13.21
C VAL A 13 3.49 45.15 13.23
N LEU A 14 3.11 44.13 14.00
CA LEU A 14 1.72 43.95 14.41
C LEU A 14 1.56 44.39 15.87
N ALA A 15 0.72 45.40 16.06
CA ALA A 15 0.40 46.01 17.33
C ALA A 15 -0.44 45.08 18.22
N VAL A 16 -0.12 45.11 19.51
CA VAL A 16 -0.91 44.53 20.60
C VAL A 16 -2.07 45.48 20.90
N ALA A 17 -3.30 44.97 20.85
CA ALA A 17 -4.47 45.61 21.44
C ALA A 17 -5.12 44.62 22.41
N GLY A 18 -5.02 44.92 23.69
CA GLY A 18 -5.68 44.19 24.76
C GLY A 18 -7.14 44.62 24.93
N SER A 19 -8.02 43.63 25.05
CA SER A 19 -9.39 43.79 25.53
C SER A 19 -9.67 42.68 26.54
N ALA A 20 -10.11 43.07 27.73
CA ALA A 20 -10.34 42.18 28.87
C ALA A 20 -11.76 41.57 28.87
N MET A 21 -11.82 40.24 29.13
CA MET A 21 -12.81 39.44 29.88
C MET A 21 -14.29 39.40 29.39
N PRO A 22 -14.98 38.23 29.44
CA PRO A 22 -15.28 37.50 30.69
C PRO A 22 -14.96 35.99 30.69
N THR A 23 -14.66 35.49 31.89
CA THR A 23 -14.53 34.09 32.26
C THR A 23 -15.87 33.37 32.16
N ASN A 24 -15.99 32.44 31.21
CA ASN A 24 -17.06 31.43 31.22
C ASN A 24 -16.61 30.25 32.07
N THR A 25 -17.40 29.98 33.11
CA THR A 25 -17.35 28.78 33.94
C THR A 25 -17.43 27.52 33.07
N VAL A 26 -16.33 26.76 32.99
CA VAL A 26 -16.35 25.42 32.42
C VAL A 26 -16.92 24.49 33.48
N VAL A 27 -18.10 23.95 33.20
CA VAL A 27 -18.67 22.81 33.91
C VAL A 27 -17.70 21.66 33.77
N ASP A 28 -17.15 21.19 34.89
CA ASP A 28 -16.27 20.03 34.94
C ASP A 28 -17.10 18.78 34.62
N ARG A 29 -17.23 18.47 33.34
CA ARG A 29 -17.75 17.19 32.88
C ARG A 29 -16.58 16.23 32.98
N SER A 30 -16.45 15.58 34.13
CA SER A 30 -15.57 14.43 34.30
C SER A 30 -15.96 13.37 33.29
N MET A 31 -15.32 13.42 32.12
CA MET A 31 -15.45 12.41 31.09
C MET A 31 -14.52 11.28 31.53
N SER A 32 -15.14 10.19 31.98
CA SER A 32 -14.47 8.93 32.24
C SER A 32 -13.65 8.56 31.00
N CYS A 33 -12.34 8.72 31.09
CA CYS A 33 -11.41 8.30 30.05
C CYS A 33 -11.33 6.78 30.11
N ARG A 34 -12.20 6.10 29.36
CA ARG A 34 -11.91 4.75 28.91
C ARG A 34 -10.95 4.89 27.75
N SER A 35 -9.67 4.63 27.98
CA SER A 35 -8.66 4.44 26.93
C SER A 35 -8.89 3.07 26.25
N THR A 36 -10.06 2.91 25.64
CA THR A 36 -10.37 1.90 24.64
C THR A 36 -10.18 2.60 23.32
N SER A 37 -9.38 2.05 22.40
CA SER A 37 -9.16 2.59 21.04
C SER A 37 -10.34 3.43 20.54
N ASP A 38 -10.15 4.75 20.37
CA ASP A 38 -11.24 5.72 20.16
C ASP A 38 -12.05 5.48 18.86
N CYS A 39 -11.69 4.46 18.08
CA CYS A 39 -12.36 4.05 16.86
C CYS A 39 -12.38 2.51 16.80
N ASP A 40 -13.56 1.92 16.97
CA ASP A 40 -13.79 0.48 16.75
C ASP A 40 -13.88 0.15 15.25
N ARG A 41 -14.17 -1.11 14.91
CA ARG A 41 -14.23 -1.54 13.51
C ARG A 41 -15.31 -0.82 12.71
N GLU A 42 -16.45 -0.50 13.33
CA GLU A 42 -17.54 0.23 12.66
C GLU A 42 -17.10 1.66 12.37
N CYS A 43 -16.50 2.33 13.34
CA CYS A 43 -15.89 3.65 13.16
C CYS A 43 -14.82 3.65 12.06
N MET A 44 -13.91 2.67 12.05
CA MET A 44 -12.85 2.57 11.02
C MET A 44 -13.45 2.32 9.63
N THR A 45 -14.50 1.49 9.54
CA THR A 45 -15.22 1.23 8.29
C THR A 45 -15.91 2.50 7.77
N ALA A 46 -16.52 3.28 8.67
CA ALA A 46 -17.12 4.56 8.32
C ALA A 46 -16.06 5.58 7.84
N MET A 47 -14.88 5.61 8.46
CA MET A 47 -13.76 6.45 8.02
C MET A 47 -13.31 6.09 6.60
N VAL A 48 -13.10 4.80 6.30
CA VAL A 48 -12.74 4.33 4.95
C VAL A 48 -13.82 4.70 3.94
N THR A 49 -15.09 4.51 4.29
CA THR A 49 -16.23 4.88 3.45
C THR A 49 -16.23 6.39 3.16
N GLN A 50 -15.94 7.23 4.16
CA GLN A 50 -15.87 8.69 4.00
C GLN A 50 -14.70 9.10 3.11
N ILE A 51 -13.53 8.45 3.23
CA ILE A 51 -12.38 8.67 2.35
C ILE A 51 -12.77 8.41 0.89
N LEU A 52 -13.30 7.23 0.59
CA LEU A 52 -13.71 6.87 -0.77
C LEU A 52 -14.82 7.79 -1.30
N GLY A 53 -15.80 8.12 -0.46
CA GLY A 53 -16.86 9.08 -0.80
C GLY A 53 -16.31 10.47 -1.10
N SER A 54 -15.33 10.96 -0.33
CA SER A 54 -14.69 12.25 -0.55
C SER A 54 -13.91 12.30 -1.87
N MET A 55 -13.27 11.18 -2.26
CA MET A 55 -12.56 11.06 -3.53
C MET A 55 -13.54 11.15 -4.69
N VAL A 56 -14.66 10.42 -4.64
CA VAL A 56 -15.71 10.49 -5.68
C VAL A 56 -16.38 11.86 -5.74
N ALA A 57 -16.55 12.53 -4.60
CA ALA A 57 -17.11 13.88 -4.51
C ALA A 57 -16.13 14.98 -4.92
N HIS A 58 -14.85 14.64 -5.18
CA HIS A 58 -13.75 15.58 -5.41
C HIS A 58 -13.60 16.62 -4.27
N ASP A 59 -13.97 16.25 -3.05
CA ASP A 59 -13.96 17.13 -1.87
C ASP A 59 -13.15 16.53 -0.71
N PRO A 60 -11.83 16.71 -0.71
CA PRO A 60 -10.96 16.21 0.36
C PRO A 60 -11.17 16.91 1.70
N TYR A 61 -11.78 18.10 1.71
CA TYR A 61 -11.97 18.90 2.93
C TYR A 61 -13.18 18.48 3.75
N SER A 62 -13.98 17.55 3.21
CA SER A 62 -15.05 16.86 3.94
C SER A 62 -14.52 15.86 4.98
N LEU A 63 -13.23 15.52 4.95
CA LEU A 63 -12.62 14.53 5.84
C LEU A 63 -12.27 15.10 7.23
N PRO A 64 -12.43 14.30 8.29
CA PRO A 64 -12.00 14.69 9.64
C PRO A 64 -10.47 14.53 9.76
N LEU A 65 -9.70 15.41 9.11
CA LEU A 65 -8.24 15.38 9.19
C LEU A 65 -7.76 15.94 10.53
N ALA A 66 -6.68 15.38 11.07
CA ALA A 66 -5.98 15.98 12.19
C ALA A 66 -5.36 17.34 11.80
N GLN A 67 -5.10 18.21 12.78
CA GLN A 67 -4.47 19.52 12.53
C GLN A 67 -3.16 19.40 11.74
N PHE A 68 -2.39 18.37 12.04
CA PHE A 68 -1.23 17.94 11.27
C PHE A 68 -1.45 16.49 10.86
N TYR A 69 -1.52 16.25 9.56
CA TYR A 69 -1.63 14.91 8.99
C TYR A 69 -0.51 14.67 7.99
N LYS A 70 -0.16 13.40 7.78
CA LYS A 70 0.80 12.98 6.76
C LYS A 70 0.05 12.21 5.68
N ALA A 71 0.31 12.54 4.41
CA ALA A 71 -0.32 11.81 3.33
C ALA A 71 0.60 11.65 2.12
N THR A 72 0.49 10.52 1.44
CA THR A 72 1.20 10.23 0.20
C THR A 72 0.28 9.58 -0.82
N GLU A 73 0.53 9.85 -2.09
CA GLU A 73 -0.05 9.12 -3.22
C GLU A 73 1.11 8.59 -4.06
N ASN A 74 1.19 7.27 -4.25
CA ASN A 74 2.28 6.63 -4.98
C ASN A 74 3.65 7.07 -4.46
N SER A 75 3.81 7.03 -3.12
CA SER A 75 5.02 7.46 -2.39
C SER A 75 5.35 8.96 -2.53
N HIS A 76 4.50 9.76 -3.17
CA HIS A 76 4.66 11.20 -3.30
C HIS A 76 3.88 11.96 -2.22
N PRO A 77 4.55 12.72 -1.32
CA PRO A 77 3.86 13.48 -0.28
C PRO A 77 3.14 14.69 -0.88
N ALA A 78 1.86 14.86 -0.55
CA ALA A 78 1.06 16.01 -0.99
C ALA A 78 -0.11 16.28 -0.04
N ALA A 79 -0.67 17.49 -0.13
CA ALA A 79 -1.98 17.77 0.44
C ALA A 79 -3.06 17.03 -0.38
N LEU A 80 -4.14 16.58 0.27
CA LEU A 80 -5.16 15.75 -0.39
C LEU A 80 -5.79 16.43 -1.61
N GLY A 81 -6.01 17.75 -1.57
CA GLY A 81 -6.53 18.52 -2.72
C GLY A 81 -5.59 18.65 -3.91
N MET A 82 -4.34 18.24 -3.79
CA MET A 82 -3.37 18.19 -4.89
C MET A 82 -3.21 16.78 -5.47
N MET A 83 -3.65 15.75 -4.76
CA MET A 83 -3.53 14.36 -5.17
C MET A 83 -4.44 14.05 -6.35
N THR A 84 -4.03 13.10 -7.20
CA THR A 84 -4.79 12.71 -8.38
C THR A 84 -6.10 12.02 -8.00
N SER A 85 -6.12 11.27 -6.90
CA SER A 85 -7.30 10.59 -6.35
C SER A 85 -8.55 11.49 -6.28
N TRP A 86 -8.42 12.73 -5.79
CA TRP A 86 -9.55 13.67 -5.67
C TRP A 86 -9.87 14.43 -6.95
N ARG A 87 -9.14 14.18 -8.04
CA ARG A 87 -9.37 14.83 -9.34
C ARG A 87 -9.89 13.86 -10.39
N THR A 88 -9.49 12.59 -10.29
CA THR A 88 -9.70 11.60 -11.35
C THR A 88 -10.72 10.55 -10.96
N ILE A 89 -10.83 10.17 -9.69
CA ILE A 89 -11.72 9.08 -9.28
C ILE A 89 -13.18 9.50 -9.50
N THR A 90 -13.89 8.74 -10.32
CA THR A 90 -15.31 8.96 -10.65
C THR A 90 -16.22 7.94 -9.98
N LYS A 91 -15.70 6.75 -9.67
CA LYS A 91 -16.43 5.69 -8.97
C LYS A 91 -15.50 4.92 -8.04
N ALA A 92 -15.98 4.71 -6.81
CA ALA A 92 -15.40 3.84 -5.82
C ALA A 92 -16.54 3.14 -5.06
N GLY A 93 -16.50 1.81 -5.00
CA GLY A 93 -17.44 1.00 -4.21
C GLY A 93 -16.96 0.81 -2.77
N PRO A 94 -17.60 -0.07 -1.99
CA PRO A 94 -17.01 -0.54 -0.74
C PRO A 94 -15.68 -1.28 -1.02
N PRO A 95 -14.74 -1.29 -0.07
CA PRO A 95 -13.51 -2.07 -0.20
C PRO A 95 -13.77 -3.54 -0.52
N SER A 96 -13.04 -4.10 -1.46
CA SER A 96 -13.03 -5.56 -1.70
C SER A 96 -12.21 -6.30 -0.65
N LEU A 97 -11.23 -5.62 -0.05
CA LEU A 97 -10.50 -6.07 1.13
C LEU A 97 -10.43 -4.92 2.13
N LEU A 98 -10.73 -5.21 3.40
CA LEU A 98 -10.61 -4.28 4.50
C LEU A 98 -10.05 -4.99 5.74
N ALA A 99 -8.79 -4.72 6.06
CA ALA A 99 -8.13 -5.18 7.27
C ALA A 99 -8.13 -4.04 8.30
N ILE A 100 -8.58 -4.30 9.53
CA ILE A 100 -8.70 -3.30 10.59
C ILE A 100 -7.93 -3.74 11.83
N ASP A 101 -7.03 -2.88 12.28
CA ASP A 101 -6.29 -2.99 13.54
C ASP A 101 -6.82 -1.96 14.53
N THR A 102 -7.78 -2.38 15.36
CA THR A 102 -8.36 -1.50 16.39
C THR A 102 -7.35 -1.12 17.47
N THR A 103 -6.36 -1.96 17.74
CA THR A 103 -5.32 -1.69 18.76
C THR A 103 -4.47 -0.49 18.38
N ASN A 104 -4.08 -0.39 17.11
CA ASN A 104 -3.25 0.72 16.61
C ASN A 104 -4.05 1.85 15.94
N GLY A 105 -5.36 1.69 15.78
CA GLY A 105 -6.19 2.62 15.02
C GLY A 105 -5.78 2.70 13.55
N THR A 106 -5.30 1.59 12.97
CA THR A 106 -4.89 1.53 11.56
C THR A 106 -5.80 0.62 10.76
N ALA A 107 -5.90 0.89 9.46
CA ALA A 107 -6.60 -0.01 8.54
C ALA A 107 -5.91 0.00 7.18
N TYR A 108 -6.03 -1.13 6.49
CA TYR A 108 -5.66 -1.27 5.09
C TYR A 108 -6.91 -1.61 4.29
N PHE A 109 -7.03 -0.99 3.11
CA PHE A 109 -8.11 -1.33 2.20
C PHE A 109 -7.63 -1.39 0.76
N ALA A 110 -8.28 -2.24 -0.03
CA ALA A 110 -8.06 -2.35 -1.46
C ALA A 110 -9.36 -2.55 -2.23
N LEU A 111 -9.46 -1.93 -3.39
CA LEU A 111 -10.61 -2.02 -4.29
C LEU A 111 -10.23 -1.62 -5.72
N ALA A 112 -11.08 -2.04 -6.65
CA ALA A 112 -11.06 -1.51 -7.99
C ALA A 112 -11.82 -0.16 -8.06
N ILE A 113 -11.32 0.78 -8.84
CA ILE A 113 -11.87 2.13 -9.01
C ILE A 113 -11.96 2.52 -10.49
N SER A 114 -12.76 3.54 -10.77
CA SER A 114 -12.81 4.21 -12.07
C SER A 114 -12.16 5.58 -12.00
N GLU A 115 -11.36 5.92 -13.02
CA GLU A 115 -10.68 7.22 -13.15
C GLU A 115 -11.04 7.89 -14.49
N GLY A 116 -11.61 9.10 -14.45
CA GLY A 116 -11.90 9.93 -15.61
C GLY A 116 -12.99 9.40 -16.56
N ASN A 117 -13.41 8.15 -16.40
CA ASN A 117 -14.46 7.49 -17.17
C ASN A 117 -15.24 6.52 -16.26
N ASP A 118 -16.09 5.68 -16.85
CA ASP A 118 -16.93 4.71 -16.13
C ASP A 118 -16.33 3.29 -16.08
N ALA A 119 -15.19 3.06 -16.71
CA ALA A 119 -14.49 1.79 -16.73
C ALA A 119 -13.71 1.57 -15.43
N THR A 120 -13.72 0.33 -14.93
CA THR A 120 -13.01 -0.04 -13.70
C THR A 120 -11.65 -0.61 -14.08
N GLU A 121 -10.66 0.26 -14.16
CA GLU A 121 -9.36 -0.03 -14.78
C GLU A 121 -8.18 0.17 -13.83
N ALA A 122 -8.41 0.68 -12.62
CA ALA A 122 -7.36 0.91 -11.64
C ALA A 122 -7.66 0.19 -10.31
N VAL A 123 -6.59 -0.16 -9.60
CA VAL A 123 -6.64 -0.75 -8.26
C VAL A 123 -6.11 0.30 -7.29
N LEU A 124 -6.97 0.76 -6.38
CA LEU A 124 -6.60 1.61 -5.26
C LEU A 124 -6.32 0.73 -4.05
N ARG A 125 -5.16 0.95 -3.43
CA ARG A 125 -4.73 0.37 -2.17
C ARG A 125 -4.44 1.52 -1.22
N ALA A 126 -4.72 1.35 0.07
CA ALA A 126 -4.40 2.39 1.02
C ALA A 126 -4.19 1.86 2.43
N ARG A 127 -3.40 2.59 3.21
CA ARG A 127 -3.23 2.39 4.65
C ARG A 127 -3.51 3.70 5.39
N ILE A 128 -4.40 3.63 6.37
CA ILE A 128 -4.79 4.79 7.19
C ILE A 128 -4.39 4.62 8.65
N LYS A 129 -4.24 5.75 9.34
CA LYS A 129 -4.20 5.82 10.80
C LYS A 129 -5.18 6.86 11.32
N VAL A 130 -5.95 6.47 12.33
CA VAL A 130 -6.97 7.26 12.98
C VAL A 130 -6.62 7.40 14.47
N VAL A 131 -6.63 8.63 14.95
CA VAL A 131 -6.45 8.96 16.37
C VAL A 131 -7.50 10.00 16.74
N ASN A 132 -8.21 9.82 17.85
CA ASN A 132 -9.30 10.72 18.28
C ASN A 132 -10.35 10.96 17.17
N GLN A 133 -10.73 9.91 16.43
CA GLN A 133 -11.64 9.99 15.28
C GLN A 133 -11.19 10.96 14.18
N GLN A 134 -9.88 11.24 14.09
CA GLN A 134 -9.27 12.06 13.04
C GLN A 134 -8.24 11.26 12.24
N ILE A 135 -8.20 11.46 10.93
CA ILE A 135 -7.19 10.88 10.05
C ILE A 135 -5.88 11.61 10.29
N THR A 136 -4.89 10.88 10.79
CA THR A 136 -3.52 11.38 11.05
C THR A 136 -2.55 10.99 9.95
N GLU A 137 -2.79 9.86 9.31
CA GLU A 137 -1.93 9.35 8.24
C GLU A 137 -2.80 8.72 7.14
N LEU A 138 -2.49 9.03 5.88
CA LEU A 138 -3.13 8.46 4.68
C LEU A 138 -2.10 8.11 3.61
N GLU A 139 -1.86 6.82 3.40
CA GLU A 139 -0.93 6.32 2.41
C GLU A 139 -1.73 5.66 1.27
N LEU A 140 -1.64 6.19 0.05
CA LEU A 140 -2.39 5.73 -1.12
C LEU A 140 -1.44 5.17 -2.18
N PHE A 141 -1.85 4.09 -2.82
CA PHE A 141 -1.24 3.55 -4.03
C PHE A 141 -2.31 3.27 -5.08
N ILE A 142 -2.10 3.73 -6.30
CA ILE A 142 -2.99 3.53 -7.44
C ILE A 142 -2.20 2.88 -8.56
N ASN A 143 -2.49 1.60 -8.80
CA ASN A 143 -1.98 0.87 -9.95
C ASN A 143 -3.00 0.94 -11.08
N ARG A 144 -2.57 1.33 -12.27
CA ARG A 144 -3.38 1.46 -13.50
C ARG A 144 -2.99 0.44 -14.55
N SER A 145 -1.82 -0.16 -14.40
CA SER A 145 -1.32 -1.20 -15.30
C SER A 145 -0.25 -2.05 -14.63
N ARG A 146 0.16 -3.13 -15.32
CA ARG A 146 1.34 -3.93 -14.97
C ARG A 146 2.61 -3.08 -14.83
N GLY A 147 2.72 -1.98 -15.57
CA GLY A 147 3.89 -1.10 -15.54
C GLY A 147 4.10 -0.37 -14.21
N ASP A 148 3.03 -0.19 -13.40
CA ASP A 148 3.14 0.44 -12.08
C ASP A 148 3.65 -0.54 -11.00
N HIS A 149 3.63 -1.84 -11.27
CA HIS A 149 3.75 -2.88 -10.24
C HIS A 149 4.87 -3.89 -10.50
N GLY A 150 5.06 -4.27 -11.77
CA GLY A 150 6.16 -5.14 -12.19
C GLY A 150 5.71 -6.41 -12.89
N PHE A 151 4.71 -7.16 -12.37
CA PHE A 151 4.39 -8.47 -12.95
C PHE A 151 2.90 -8.68 -13.24
N THR A 152 2.04 -8.91 -12.26
CA THR A 152 0.59 -9.14 -12.46
C THR A 152 -0.24 -7.92 -12.05
N PHE A 153 -1.36 -7.69 -12.75
CA PHE A 153 -2.30 -6.61 -12.46
C PHE A 153 -3.69 -6.96 -13.01
N SER A 154 -4.74 -6.79 -12.20
CA SER A 154 -6.12 -6.95 -12.67
C SER A 154 -7.11 -6.18 -11.81
N ALA A 155 -7.65 -5.09 -12.34
CA ALA A 155 -8.75 -4.37 -11.69
C ALA A 155 -10.07 -5.16 -11.72
N ALA A 156 -10.30 -5.95 -12.77
CA ALA A 156 -11.54 -6.71 -12.94
C ALA A 156 -11.70 -7.86 -11.93
N GLU A 157 -10.58 -8.43 -11.47
CA GLU A 157 -10.59 -9.63 -10.62
C GLU A 157 -10.48 -9.32 -9.13
N VAL A 158 -10.23 -8.06 -8.73
CA VAL A 158 -10.03 -7.65 -7.33
C VAL A 158 -11.11 -8.22 -6.40
N MET A 159 -12.38 -8.02 -6.76
CA MET A 159 -13.50 -8.46 -5.92
C MET A 159 -13.56 -9.99 -5.78
N ALA A 160 -13.45 -10.71 -6.91
CA ALA A 160 -13.55 -12.16 -6.91
C ALA A 160 -12.36 -12.82 -6.17
N ASN A 161 -11.18 -12.22 -6.28
CA ASN A 161 -9.98 -12.74 -5.62
C ASN A 161 -9.95 -12.42 -4.13
N TYR A 162 -10.54 -11.31 -3.67
CA TYR A 162 -10.49 -10.92 -2.25
C TYR A 162 -11.70 -11.40 -1.44
N GLU A 163 -12.81 -11.78 -2.09
CA GLU A 163 -14.02 -12.28 -1.41
C GLU A 163 -13.76 -13.47 -0.45
N PRO A 164 -12.98 -14.50 -0.82
CA PRO A 164 -12.65 -15.59 0.11
C PRO A 164 -11.87 -15.13 1.34
N LEU A 165 -11.04 -14.09 1.19
CA LEU A 165 -10.20 -13.56 2.27
C LEU A 165 -11.03 -12.77 3.29
N MET A 166 -12.14 -12.19 2.86
CA MET A 166 -13.08 -11.46 3.71
C MET A 166 -14.11 -12.35 4.41
N SER A 167 -14.22 -13.62 4.00
CA SER A 167 -15.13 -14.61 4.60
C SER A 167 -14.41 -15.89 5.08
N PRO A 168 -13.34 -15.77 5.90
CA PRO A 168 -12.60 -16.94 6.36
C PRO A 168 -13.47 -17.85 7.26
N ALA A 169 -13.19 -19.15 7.24
CA ALA A 169 -13.97 -20.17 7.94
C ALA A 169 -14.17 -19.85 9.44
N ALA A 170 -15.42 -19.93 9.94
CA ALA A 170 -15.77 -19.52 11.30
C ALA A 170 -15.12 -20.37 12.40
N ASN A 171 -14.77 -21.63 12.09
CA ASN A 171 -14.13 -22.58 13.00
C ASN A 171 -12.60 -22.55 12.95
N ARG A 172 -11.99 -21.57 12.26
CA ARG A 172 -10.53 -21.43 12.19
C ARG A 172 -9.93 -21.14 13.56
N THR A 173 -8.69 -21.58 13.76
CA THR A 173 -7.86 -21.15 14.87
C THR A 173 -7.21 -19.82 14.52
N LYS A 174 -7.62 -18.74 15.18
CA LYS A 174 -7.02 -17.41 15.00
C LYS A 174 -5.60 -17.40 15.58
N ALA A 175 -4.67 -16.74 14.91
CA ALA A 175 -3.35 -16.48 15.46
C ALA A 175 -3.41 -15.36 16.51
N SER A 176 -2.45 -15.36 17.44
CA SER A 176 -2.28 -14.23 18.35
C SER A 176 -1.65 -13.04 17.64
N ARG A 177 -1.79 -11.85 18.22
CA ARG A 177 -1.15 -10.63 17.71
C ARG A 177 0.36 -10.78 17.60
N GLU A 178 1.00 -11.42 18.57
CA GLU A 178 2.44 -11.67 18.60
C GLU A 178 2.88 -12.57 17.45
N THR A 179 2.08 -13.60 17.12
CA THR A 179 2.32 -14.46 15.96
C THR A 179 2.20 -13.68 14.65
N LEU A 180 1.18 -12.83 14.51
CA LEU A 180 1.00 -11.99 13.32
C LEU A 180 2.12 -10.95 13.18
N TRP A 181 2.60 -10.39 14.30
CA TRP A 181 3.77 -9.51 14.32
C TRP A 181 5.04 -10.25 13.86
N ALA A 182 5.30 -11.44 14.40
CA ALA A 182 6.47 -12.24 14.02
C ALA A 182 6.44 -12.65 12.54
N LEU A 183 5.25 -12.98 12.01
CA LEU A 183 5.03 -13.20 10.58
C LEU A 183 5.40 -11.94 9.78
N SER A 184 4.91 -10.78 10.20
CA SER A 184 5.20 -9.50 9.54
C SER A 184 6.69 -9.18 9.49
N GLU A 185 7.39 -9.40 10.59
CA GLU A 185 8.83 -9.14 10.71
C GLU A 185 9.61 -10.09 9.80
N SER A 186 9.21 -11.36 9.79
CA SER A 186 9.89 -12.40 9.02
C SER A 186 9.87 -12.20 7.50
N LEU A 187 8.94 -11.40 6.97
CA LEU A 187 8.81 -11.21 5.52
C LEU A 187 9.99 -10.46 4.88
N PHE A 188 10.60 -9.53 5.62
CA PHE A 188 11.70 -8.69 5.12
C PHE A 188 12.97 -8.80 5.96
N ALA A 189 12.98 -9.65 6.98
CA ALA A 189 14.12 -9.81 7.86
C ALA A 189 15.27 -10.53 7.16
N THR A 190 16.49 -10.05 7.38
CA THR A 190 17.71 -10.77 6.96
C THR A 190 17.91 -12.10 7.69
N SER A 191 17.27 -12.25 8.85
CA SER A 191 17.18 -13.50 9.58
C SER A 191 15.92 -13.49 10.45
N SER A 192 15.16 -14.58 10.43
CA SER A 192 14.05 -14.81 11.35
C SER A 192 14.06 -16.27 11.79
N ASN A 193 13.65 -16.53 13.03
CA ASN A 193 13.39 -17.88 13.54
C ASN A 193 11.91 -18.28 13.43
N PHE A 194 11.08 -17.39 12.87
CA PHE A 194 9.67 -17.66 12.64
C PHE A 194 9.51 -18.56 11.41
N SER A 195 8.99 -19.77 11.61
CA SER A 195 8.70 -20.71 10.53
C SER A 195 7.29 -20.51 10.02
N VAL A 196 7.15 -20.37 8.70
CA VAL A 196 5.84 -20.21 8.05
C VAL A 196 5.47 -21.49 7.33
N THR A 197 4.45 -22.18 7.84
CA THR A 197 3.78 -23.25 7.08
C THR A 197 2.83 -22.61 6.08
N VAL A 198 2.88 -23.02 4.82
CA VAL A 198 1.99 -22.52 3.77
C VAL A 198 0.85 -23.52 3.57
N ALA A 199 -0.40 -23.05 3.56
CA ALA A 199 -1.56 -23.89 3.28
C ALA A 199 -1.58 -24.34 1.82
N ASP A 200 -2.10 -25.54 1.56
CA ASP A 200 -2.18 -26.12 0.21
C ASP A 200 -2.95 -25.23 -0.78
N GLU A 201 -4.00 -24.56 -0.31
CA GLU A 201 -4.86 -23.67 -1.10
C GLU A 201 -4.53 -22.18 -0.85
N CYS A 202 -3.28 -21.87 -0.47
CA CYS A 202 -2.89 -20.49 -0.18
C CYS A 202 -3.04 -19.60 -1.43
N LEU A 203 -3.84 -18.54 -1.30
CA LEU A 203 -4.14 -17.64 -2.40
C LEU A 203 -3.00 -16.64 -2.62
N PHE A 204 -2.35 -16.72 -3.77
CA PHE A 204 -1.32 -15.78 -4.17
C PHE A 204 -1.82 -14.79 -5.23
N THR A 205 -1.79 -13.51 -4.87
CA THR A 205 -2.26 -12.42 -5.74
C THR A 205 -1.28 -11.27 -5.77
N GLU A 206 -1.39 -10.45 -6.80
CA GLU A 206 -0.57 -9.27 -7.02
C GLU A 206 -1.42 -8.23 -7.74
N ALA A 207 -1.57 -7.04 -7.14
CA ALA A 207 -2.42 -5.95 -7.63
C ALA A 207 -3.78 -6.40 -8.19
N GLY A 208 -4.52 -7.18 -7.40
CA GLY A 208 -5.87 -7.66 -7.74
C GLY A 208 -5.95 -8.91 -8.62
N GLY A 209 -4.86 -9.28 -9.32
CA GLY A 209 -4.81 -10.47 -10.17
C GLY A 209 -4.17 -11.67 -9.45
N LYS A 210 -4.53 -12.89 -9.87
CA LYS A 210 -3.80 -14.10 -9.47
C LYS A 210 -2.49 -14.19 -10.25
N VAL A 211 -1.40 -14.52 -9.56
CA VAL A 211 -0.09 -14.60 -10.21
C VAL A 211 -0.04 -15.83 -11.11
N ILE A 212 0.23 -15.61 -12.40
CA ILE A 212 0.41 -16.67 -13.41
C ILE A 212 1.76 -16.45 -14.06
N ASP A 213 2.62 -17.46 -14.03
CA ASP A 213 3.88 -17.44 -14.79
C ASP A 213 3.75 -18.31 -16.05
N THR A 214 3.56 -17.65 -17.19
CA THR A 214 3.52 -18.30 -18.50
C THR A 214 4.92 -18.63 -19.04
N GLY A 215 5.98 -18.41 -18.26
CA GLY A 215 7.36 -18.61 -18.64
C GLY A 215 7.86 -17.59 -19.67
N THR A 216 9.18 -17.56 -19.87
CA THR A 216 9.88 -16.56 -20.69
C THR A 216 9.42 -16.55 -22.16
N TYR A 217 8.94 -17.69 -22.64
CA TYR A 217 8.43 -17.87 -24.01
C TYR A 217 6.91 -17.95 -24.08
N SER A 218 6.19 -17.59 -23.01
CA SER A 218 4.71 -17.64 -22.92
C SER A 218 4.11 -19.00 -23.26
N ASN A 219 4.86 -20.08 -23.05
CA ASN A 219 4.50 -21.46 -23.36
C ASN A 219 4.36 -22.35 -22.12
N ALA A 220 4.44 -21.77 -20.91
CA ALA A 220 4.24 -22.48 -19.66
C ALA A 220 2.74 -22.51 -19.27
N SER A 221 2.47 -22.91 -18.03
CA SER A 221 1.12 -23.08 -17.50
C SER A 221 0.37 -21.75 -17.39
N SER A 222 -0.95 -21.80 -17.62
CA SER A 222 -1.87 -20.72 -17.26
C SER A 222 -2.50 -20.92 -15.87
N THR A 223 -2.05 -21.93 -15.13
CA THR A 223 -2.52 -22.20 -13.76
C THR A 223 -1.94 -21.16 -12.80
N PRO A 224 -2.77 -20.53 -11.95
CA PRO A 224 -2.29 -19.66 -10.89
C PRO A 224 -1.26 -20.34 -9.99
N LEU A 225 -0.24 -19.59 -9.60
CA LEU A 225 0.74 -20.02 -8.61
C LEU A 225 0.13 -19.97 -7.20
N GLY A 226 0.56 -20.88 -6.33
CA GLY A 226 0.29 -20.80 -4.89
C GLY A 226 1.32 -19.90 -4.19
N CYS A 227 1.06 -19.60 -2.92
CA CYS A 227 2.03 -18.86 -2.10
C CYS A 227 3.33 -19.65 -1.93
N VAL A 228 4.43 -18.93 -1.74
CA VAL A 228 5.73 -19.51 -1.41
C VAL A 228 6.38 -18.71 -0.29
N TRP A 229 7.15 -19.39 0.56
CA TRP A 229 7.90 -18.75 1.65
C TRP A 229 9.37 -19.19 1.61
N PRO A 230 10.16 -18.70 0.66
CA PRO A 230 11.53 -19.14 0.47
C PRO A 230 12.51 -18.55 1.50
N ASP A 231 13.56 -19.30 1.82
CA ASP A 231 14.67 -18.81 2.66
C ASP A 231 15.35 -17.57 2.04
N ASN A 232 15.48 -17.54 0.70
CA ASN A 232 16.00 -16.40 -0.03
C ASN A 232 14.84 -15.54 -0.55
N HIS A 233 14.75 -14.31 -0.06
CA HIS A 233 13.72 -13.33 -0.41
C HIS A 233 14.30 -11.91 -0.36
N PRO A 234 13.62 -10.91 -0.93
CA PRO A 234 14.02 -9.50 -0.76
C PRO A 234 13.95 -9.09 0.71
N THR A 235 15.01 -8.47 1.22
CA THR A 235 15.09 -8.03 2.63
C THR A 235 15.17 -6.51 2.72
N ASP A 236 14.63 -5.94 3.79
CA ASP A 236 14.75 -4.52 4.11
C ASP A 236 14.88 -4.33 5.63
N THR A 237 16.04 -3.85 6.07
CA THR A 237 16.31 -3.59 7.50
C THR A 237 15.51 -2.41 8.07
N ASN A 238 14.93 -1.57 7.20
CA ASN A 238 14.04 -0.49 7.57
C ASN A 238 12.57 -0.82 7.24
N ALA A 239 12.23 -2.09 7.02
CA ALA A 239 10.86 -2.50 6.76
C ALA A 239 9.92 -2.00 7.87
N ARG A 240 8.74 -1.51 7.46
CA ARG A 240 7.68 -1.11 8.39
C ARG A 240 6.84 -2.33 8.72
N VAL A 241 7.15 -2.93 9.86
CA VAL A 241 6.52 -4.14 10.40
C VAL A 241 5.20 -3.81 11.08
N GLY A 242 4.19 -4.66 10.89
CA GLY A 242 2.92 -4.59 11.61
C GLY A 242 2.14 -3.30 11.39
N LEU A 243 2.16 -2.75 10.17
CA LEU A 243 1.43 -1.53 9.82
C LEU A 243 -0.07 -1.65 10.09
N VAL A 244 -0.62 -2.85 9.88
CA VAL A 244 -1.98 -3.25 10.26
C VAL A 244 -1.90 -4.70 10.74
N ILE A 245 -2.38 -4.98 11.94
CA ILE A 245 -2.59 -6.33 12.44
C ILE A 245 -4.07 -6.51 12.79
N ASP A 246 -4.77 -7.27 11.95
CA ASP A 246 -6.19 -7.58 12.12
C ASP A 246 -6.35 -8.99 12.70
N GLU A 247 -6.46 -9.07 14.03
CA GLU A 247 -6.63 -10.33 14.76
C GLU A 247 -7.96 -11.03 14.46
N GLU A 248 -8.95 -10.30 13.94
CA GLU A 248 -10.25 -10.88 13.64
C GLU A 248 -10.20 -11.74 12.38
N LEU A 249 -9.61 -11.21 11.31
CA LEU A 249 -9.51 -11.86 10.01
C LEU A 249 -8.15 -12.55 9.78
N GLY A 250 -7.18 -12.32 10.67
CA GLY A 250 -5.84 -12.86 10.57
C GLY A 250 -4.96 -12.13 9.56
N PHE A 251 -5.27 -10.86 9.21
CA PHE A 251 -4.45 -10.11 8.28
C PHE A 251 -3.26 -9.46 8.96
N VAL A 252 -2.16 -9.38 8.23
CA VAL A 252 -1.06 -8.48 8.53
C VAL A 252 -0.61 -7.73 7.29
N VAL A 253 -0.32 -6.45 7.46
CA VAL A 253 0.22 -5.58 6.40
C VAL A 253 1.59 -5.09 6.82
N THR A 254 2.54 -5.20 5.91
CA THR A 254 3.94 -4.82 6.12
C THR A 254 4.48 -4.15 4.86
N SER A 255 5.49 -3.30 5.01
CA SER A 255 6.06 -2.54 3.90
C SER A 255 7.56 -2.64 3.88
N GLY A 256 8.13 -2.78 2.68
CA GLY A 256 9.56 -2.71 2.44
C GLY A 256 9.88 -1.82 1.25
N ILE A 257 11.10 -1.29 1.23
CA ILE A 257 11.67 -0.53 0.11
C ILE A 257 12.75 -1.39 -0.53
N ILE A 258 12.42 -1.93 -1.71
CA ILE A 258 13.23 -2.95 -2.38
C ILE A 258 13.93 -2.34 -3.59
N PRO A 259 15.27 -2.18 -3.57
CA PRO A 259 16.01 -1.78 -4.76
C PRO A 259 16.06 -2.94 -5.75
N GLY A 260 15.93 -2.64 -7.04
CA GLY A 260 15.95 -3.65 -8.09
C GLY A 260 16.16 -3.06 -9.47
N THR A 261 16.01 -3.91 -10.47
CA THR A 261 16.13 -3.55 -11.88
C THR A 261 14.90 -4.02 -12.63
N VAL A 262 14.36 -3.15 -13.48
CA VAL A 262 13.30 -3.52 -14.42
C VAL A 262 13.96 -4.08 -15.68
N TYR A 263 13.75 -5.36 -15.94
CA TYR A 263 14.25 -6.07 -17.11
C TYR A 263 13.15 -6.25 -18.17
N PRO A 264 13.50 -6.36 -19.47
CA PRO A 264 12.57 -6.78 -20.50
C PRO A 264 12.17 -8.25 -20.29
N TYR A 265 10.90 -8.59 -20.54
CA TYR A 265 10.40 -9.96 -20.53
C TYR A 265 9.53 -10.14 -21.77
N ALA A 266 10.13 -10.55 -22.88
CA ALA A 266 9.53 -10.46 -24.22
C ALA A 266 9.02 -9.03 -24.53
N ASN A 267 7.71 -8.87 -24.78
CA ASN A 267 7.07 -7.57 -25.04
C ASN A 267 6.54 -6.86 -23.78
N VAL A 268 6.83 -7.40 -22.59
CA VAL A 268 6.52 -6.80 -21.30
C VAL A 268 7.81 -6.59 -20.49
N SER A 269 7.70 -6.26 -19.22
CA SER A 269 8.84 -6.12 -18.30
C SER A 269 8.57 -6.85 -17.00
N ALA A 270 9.65 -7.10 -16.24
CA ALA A 270 9.60 -7.63 -14.89
C ALA A 270 10.57 -6.86 -13.99
N PHE A 271 10.14 -6.56 -12.77
CA PHE A 271 11.01 -6.01 -11.74
C PHE A 271 11.68 -7.16 -10.98
N ILE A 272 13.02 -7.16 -10.94
CA ILE A 272 13.81 -8.15 -10.21
C ILE A 272 14.60 -7.44 -9.10
N PRO A 273 14.35 -7.78 -7.82
CA PRO A 273 15.11 -7.26 -6.70
C PRO A 273 16.62 -7.49 -6.81
N ASN A 274 17.42 -6.53 -6.34
CA ASN A 274 18.89 -6.61 -6.41
C ASN A 274 19.47 -7.79 -5.62
N SER A 275 18.79 -8.24 -4.56
CA SER A 275 19.21 -9.42 -3.78
C SER A 275 18.98 -10.75 -4.49
N MET A 276 18.16 -10.78 -5.54
CA MET A 276 17.82 -11.99 -6.28
C MET A 276 18.74 -12.13 -7.51
N SER A 277 20.01 -12.49 -7.29
CA SER A 277 21.01 -12.56 -8.38
C SER A 277 20.70 -13.65 -9.42
N ALA A 278 20.26 -14.84 -8.99
CA ALA A 278 20.02 -15.95 -9.93
C ALA A 278 18.94 -15.62 -10.99
N PRO A 279 17.77 -15.04 -10.65
CA PRO A 279 16.84 -14.55 -11.67
C PRO A 279 17.42 -13.48 -12.59
N GLN A 280 18.30 -12.60 -12.10
CA GLN A 280 18.95 -11.58 -12.94
C GLN A 280 19.90 -12.23 -13.94
N GLU A 281 20.73 -13.18 -13.52
CA GLU A 281 21.65 -13.91 -14.42
C GLU A 281 20.90 -14.63 -15.54
N VAL A 282 19.77 -15.26 -15.22
CA VAL A 282 18.90 -15.90 -16.24
C VAL A 282 18.36 -14.87 -17.23
N GLN A 283 17.97 -13.70 -16.73
CA GLN A 283 17.40 -12.63 -17.54
C GLN A 283 18.44 -11.97 -18.45
N GLU A 284 19.66 -11.76 -17.95
CA GLU A 284 20.81 -11.27 -18.70
C GLU A 284 21.18 -12.24 -19.84
N ALA A 285 21.29 -13.53 -19.54
CA ALA A 285 21.57 -14.55 -20.56
C ALA A 285 20.49 -14.62 -21.65
N TRP A 286 19.20 -14.48 -21.28
CA TRP A 286 18.12 -14.41 -22.27
C TRP A 286 18.24 -13.18 -23.16
N MET A 287 18.60 -12.01 -22.61
CA MET A 287 18.79 -10.79 -23.40
C MET A 287 19.93 -10.92 -24.41
N GLU A 288 21.05 -11.55 -24.05
CA GLU A 288 22.15 -11.81 -24.99
C GLU A 288 21.69 -12.66 -26.19
N VAL A 289 20.86 -13.68 -25.93
CA VAL A 289 20.27 -14.51 -26.98
C VAL A 289 19.33 -13.70 -27.88
N MET A 290 18.51 -12.81 -27.31
CA MET A 290 17.60 -11.96 -28.09
C MET A 290 18.33 -10.88 -28.90
N GLU A 291 19.38 -10.29 -28.34
CA GLU A 291 20.24 -9.32 -29.05
C GLU A 291 20.89 -9.96 -30.28
N ALA A 292 21.41 -11.19 -30.12
CA ALA A 292 22.01 -11.94 -31.23
C ALA A 292 21.01 -12.26 -32.36
N GLN A 293 19.71 -12.33 -32.08
CA GLN A 293 18.67 -12.55 -33.09
C GLN A 293 18.32 -11.28 -33.89
N GLY A 294 18.62 -10.09 -33.36
CA GLY A 294 18.54 -8.81 -34.09
C GLY A 294 17.14 -8.31 -34.49
N ASN A 295 16.07 -9.01 -34.13
CA ASN A 295 14.71 -8.76 -34.64
C ASN A 295 13.68 -8.41 -33.55
N VAL A 296 14.12 -8.15 -32.31
CA VAL A 296 13.23 -7.88 -31.17
C VAL A 296 13.56 -6.54 -30.53
N THR A 297 12.57 -5.66 -30.42
CA THR A 297 12.69 -4.43 -29.61
C THR A 297 12.50 -4.79 -28.14
N MET A 298 13.47 -4.44 -27.30
CA MET A 298 13.46 -4.73 -25.87
C MET A 298 13.65 -3.44 -25.06
N LEU A 299 13.01 -3.39 -23.89
CA LEU A 299 13.27 -2.36 -22.89
C LEU A 299 14.71 -2.51 -22.37
N SER A 300 15.48 -1.44 -22.33
CA SER A 300 16.80 -1.46 -21.69
C SER A 300 16.65 -1.61 -20.17
N PRO A 301 17.41 -2.52 -19.53
CA PRO A 301 17.41 -2.67 -18.09
C PRO A 301 17.66 -1.33 -17.40
N THR A 302 16.78 -0.96 -16.46
CA THR A 302 16.88 0.31 -15.73
C THR A 302 16.63 0.07 -14.25
N GLY A 303 17.44 0.70 -13.39
CA GLY A 303 17.25 0.62 -11.94
C GLY A 303 15.92 1.23 -11.52
N ALA A 304 15.27 0.62 -10.54
CA ALA A 304 14.03 1.07 -9.95
C ALA A 304 14.00 0.77 -8.45
N THR A 305 12.99 1.27 -7.77
CA THR A 305 12.72 0.91 -6.38
C THR A 305 11.26 0.54 -6.21
N GLY A 306 11.01 -0.65 -5.67
CA GLY A 306 9.68 -1.11 -5.32
C GLY A 306 9.32 -0.68 -3.91
N ASP A 307 8.28 0.13 -3.76
CA ASP A 307 7.63 0.42 -2.47
C ASP A 307 6.48 -0.56 -2.27
N THR A 308 6.59 -1.43 -1.27
CA THR A 308 5.67 -2.56 -1.10
C THR A 308 4.69 -2.34 0.04
N LEU A 309 3.46 -2.83 -0.12
CA LEU A 309 2.46 -3.04 0.93
C LEU A 309 1.98 -4.49 0.86
N GLU A 310 2.82 -5.38 1.34
CA GLU A 310 2.55 -6.81 1.38
C GLU A 310 1.42 -7.10 2.36
N VAL A 311 0.44 -7.90 1.93
CA VAL A 311 -0.70 -8.30 2.77
C VAL A 311 -0.71 -9.81 2.90
N LEU A 312 -0.61 -10.30 4.13
CA LEU A 312 -0.64 -11.72 4.44
C LEU A 312 -1.90 -12.04 5.24
N GLN A 313 -2.48 -13.22 5.02
CA GLN A 313 -3.54 -13.76 5.87
C GLN A 313 -3.07 -15.06 6.52
N TYR A 314 -3.22 -15.17 7.84
CA TYR A 314 -2.69 -16.29 8.61
C TYR A 314 -3.69 -16.75 9.67
N TYR A 315 -4.04 -18.03 9.60
CA TYR A 315 -4.87 -18.74 10.59
C TYR A 315 -4.63 -20.25 10.45
N ASN A 316 -5.11 -21.04 11.42
CA ASN A 316 -4.82 -22.48 11.51
C ASN A 316 -3.31 -22.82 11.58
N ASN A 317 -2.49 -21.87 12.03
CA ASN A 317 -1.03 -21.95 12.02
C ASN A 317 -0.43 -22.13 10.61
N GLU A 318 -1.11 -21.60 9.60
CA GLU A 318 -0.68 -21.64 8.21
C GLU A 318 -0.92 -20.28 7.54
N LEU A 319 -0.09 -19.97 6.55
CA LEU A 319 -0.30 -18.87 5.62
C LEU A 319 -1.40 -19.26 4.63
N GLN A 320 -2.43 -18.43 4.55
CA GLN A 320 -3.67 -18.68 3.81
C GLN A 320 -3.77 -17.79 2.58
N ALA A 321 -3.15 -16.61 2.63
CA ALA A 321 -3.02 -15.75 1.46
C ALA A 321 -1.78 -14.87 1.54
N MET A 322 -1.25 -14.54 0.37
CA MET A 322 -0.16 -13.60 0.16
C MET A 322 -0.54 -12.65 -0.98
N GLN A 323 -0.47 -11.36 -0.72
CA GLN A 323 -0.58 -10.31 -1.72
C GLN A 323 0.74 -9.57 -1.80
N ILE A 324 1.42 -9.72 -2.93
CA ILE A 324 2.56 -8.88 -3.26
C ILE A 324 2.05 -7.59 -3.86
N ASN A 325 2.20 -6.47 -3.15
CA ASN A 325 1.72 -5.18 -3.65
C ASN A 325 2.85 -4.15 -3.75
N VAL A 326 3.54 -4.12 -4.89
CA VAL A 326 4.63 -3.23 -5.24
C VAL A 326 4.14 -2.00 -5.99
N TYR A 327 4.72 -0.84 -5.71
CA TYR A 327 4.65 0.30 -6.60
C TYR A 327 6.06 0.66 -7.06
N LEU A 328 6.28 0.63 -8.38
CA LEU A 328 7.59 0.92 -8.95
C LEU A 328 7.80 2.43 -9.03
N SER A 329 8.97 2.84 -8.58
CA SER A 329 9.41 4.23 -8.56
C SER A 329 10.82 4.36 -9.14
N GLY A 330 11.28 5.60 -9.25
CA GLY A 330 12.65 5.89 -9.68
C GLY A 330 13.69 5.21 -8.77
N PRO A 331 14.89 4.91 -9.30
CA PRO A 331 15.93 4.26 -8.52
C PRO A 331 16.36 5.10 -7.32
N ASN A 332 16.73 4.43 -6.23
CA ASN A 332 17.17 5.03 -4.97
C ASN A 332 16.09 5.87 -4.26
N MET A 333 14.80 5.70 -4.62
CA MET A 333 13.72 6.28 -3.82
C MET A 333 13.73 5.65 -2.43
N THR A 334 13.42 6.45 -1.40
CA THR A 334 13.16 5.97 -0.05
C THR A 334 11.71 6.24 0.33
N SER A 335 11.19 5.55 1.35
CA SER A 335 9.87 5.85 1.85
C SER A 335 9.87 7.20 2.57
N PRO A 336 8.93 8.11 2.29
CA PRO A 336 8.74 9.31 3.11
C PRO A 336 8.19 8.95 4.51
N TRP A 337 7.83 7.69 4.76
CA TRP A 337 7.29 7.17 6.02
C TRP A 337 8.34 6.72 7.04
N LEU A 338 9.61 6.66 6.63
CA LEU A 338 10.77 6.25 7.45
C LEU A 338 11.58 7.45 7.95
#